data_AF-A0A3P6S4G3-F1
#
_entry.id   AF-A0A3P6S4G3-F1
#
_cell.length_a   1.000
_cell.length_b   1.000
_cell.length_c   1.000
_cell.angle_alpha   90.00
_cell.angle_beta   90.00
_cell.angle_gamma   90.00
#
_symmetry.space_group_name_H-M   'P 1'
#
loop_
_entity.id
_entity.type
_entity.pdbx_description
1 polymer ?
#
loop_
_entity_poly.entity_id
_entity_poly.type
_entity_poly.pdbx_seq_one_letter_code
_entity_poly.pdbx_strand_id
1 'polypeptide(L)'
;MYSYAVRHWAKPADPHVINHAGLTPLTLATKLGRKHIFEEMLELMKVEFWRFSDMTCSAYPLNTLDTIQPDGSTNYDSALMTVINGNTAEHLDMIGSEVIQRLLADKWKAFAMRKLIERLALLVLQLITLSIVVYVRPTETARLYMSDPQWDDWVSFWRNNL
;
A
#
# COMPACT_ATOMS: atom_id res chain seq x y z
N MET A 1 3.20 -19.74 -22.77
CA MET A 1 4.55 -20.07 -23.33
C MET A 1 5.56 -20.32 -22.20
N TYR A 2 5.43 -19.59 -21.09
CA TYR A 2 6.25 -19.77 -19.91
C TYR A 2 6.08 -21.16 -19.26
N SER A 3 4.84 -21.65 -19.18
CA SER A 3 4.51 -22.99 -18.66
C SER A 3 5.28 -24.11 -19.37
N TYR A 4 5.43 -23.99 -20.69
CA TYR A 4 6.18 -24.97 -21.48
C TYR A 4 7.68 -24.96 -21.14
N ALA A 5 8.28 -23.79 -20.94
CA ALA A 5 9.69 -23.66 -20.59
C ALA A 5 9.99 -24.23 -19.19
N VAL A 6 9.12 -23.96 -18.21
CA VAL A 6 9.27 -24.49 -16.85
C VAL A 6 9.05 -26.01 -16.81
N ARG A 7 8.09 -26.53 -17.58
CA ARG A 7 7.75 -27.97 -17.62
C ARG A 7 8.54 -28.76 -18.67
N HIS A 8 9.59 -28.19 -19.25
CA HIS A 8 10.32 -28.85 -20.33
C HIS A 8 11.01 -30.13 -19.83
N TRP A 9 10.78 -31.24 -20.52
CA TRP A 9 11.15 -32.60 -20.10
C TRP A 9 12.66 -32.84 -19.92
N ALA A 10 13.51 -32.17 -20.70
CA ALA A 10 14.96 -32.39 -20.66
C ALA A 10 15.75 -31.30 -19.90
N LYS A 11 15.18 -30.09 -19.82
CA LYS A 11 15.85 -28.89 -19.29
C LYS A 11 14.80 -27.92 -18.74
N PRO A 12 14.25 -28.17 -17.54
CA PRO A 12 13.27 -27.27 -16.94
C PRO A 12 13.93 -25.92 -16.65
N ALA A 13 13.20 -24.83 -16.89
CA ALA A 13 13.65 -23.50 -16.52
C ALA A 13 13.42 -23.24 -15.03
N ASP A 14 14.42 -22.71 -14.34
CA ASP A 14 14.35 -22.39 -12.92
C ASP A 14 13.63 -21.04 -12.69
N PRO A 15 12.50 -21.02 -11.96
CA PRO A 15 11.71 -19.80 -11.73
C PRO A 15 12.32 -18.84 -10.69
N HIS A 16 13.38 -19.25 -10.00
CA HIS A 16 14.04 -18.46 -8.95
C HIS A 16 15.38 -17.85 -9.38
N VAL A 17 15.76 -18.00 -10.66
CA VAL A 17 16.99 -17.40 -11.20
C VAL A 17 16.87 -15.89 -11.23
N ILE A 18 17.88 -15.20 -10.70
CA ILE A 18 17.94 -13.74 -10.70
C ILE A 18 18.75 -13.22 -11.88
N ASN A 19 18.34 -12.07 -12.41
CA ASN A 19 19.13 -11.34 -13.39
C ASN A 19 20.24 -10.50 -12.72
N HIS A 20 21.07 -9.82 -13.52
CA HIS A 20 22.10 -8.89 -13.02
C HIS A 20 21.55 -7.74 -12.16
N ALA A 21 20.26 -7.43 -12.29
CA ALA A 21 19.54 -6.44 -11.49
C ALA A 21 18.85 -7.05 -10.25
N GLY A 22 19.11 -8.33 -9.93
CA GLY A 22 18.52 -9.02 -8.78
C GLY A 22 17.05 -9.41 -8.93
N LEU A 23 16.47 -9.29 -10.13
CA LEU A 23 15.06 -9.59 -10.38
C LEU A 23 14.88 -11.05 -10.79
N THR A 24 13.94 -11.72 -10.12
CA THR A 24 13.35 -12.99 -10.56
C THR A 24 12.47 -12.79 -11.80
N PRO A 25 12.16 -13.84 -12.58
CA PRO A 25 11.24 -13.75 -13.71
C PRO A 25 9.88 -13.14 -13.34
N LEU A 26 9.39 -13.45 -12.14
CA LEU A 26 8.14 -12.90 -11.61
C LEU A 26 8.25 -11.39 -11.36
N THR A 27 9.27 -10.95 -10.63
CA THR A 27 9.48 -9.51 -10.34
C THR A 27 9.83 -8.71 -11.59
N LEU A 28 10.48 -9.33 -12.57
CA LEU A 28 10.70 -8.76 -13.88
C LEU A 28 9.39 -8.59 -14.66
N ALA A 29 8.52 -9.61 -14.67
CA ALA A 29 7.22 -9.54 -15.31
C ALA A 29 6.36 -8.41 -14.71
N THR A 30 6.42 -8.22 -13.38
CA THR A 30 5.72 -7.12 -12.72
C THR A 30 6.31 -5.77 -13.03
N LYS A 31 7.64 -5.65 -13.08
CA LYS A 31 8.33 -4.41 -13.47
C LYS A 31 8.02 -3.97 -14.91
N LEU A 32 7.76 -4.94 -15.79
CA LEU A 32 7.38 -4.70 -17.18
C LEU A 32 5.88 -4.57 -17.39
N GLY A 33 5.03 -4.72 -16.37
CA GLY A 33 3.57 -4.63 -16.50
C GLY A 33 2.92 -5.77 -17.31
N ARG A 34 3.57 -6.93 -17.47
CA ARG A 34 3.07 -8.01 -18.34
C ARG A 34 2.08 -8.93 -17.62
N LYS A 35 0.81 -8.50 -17.51
CA LYS A 35 -0.28 -9.22 -16.81
C LYS A 35 -0.42 -10.69 -17.20
N HIS A 36 -0.54 -11.00 -18.50
CA HIS A 36 -0.81 -12.39 -18.94
C HIS A 36 0.28 -13.38 -18.49
N ILE A 37 1.56 -12.98 -18.60
CA ILE A 37 2.68 -13.83 -18.18
C ILE A 37 2.73 -13.93 -16.65
N PHE A 38 2.44 -12.84 -15.95
CA PHE A 38 2.35 -12.82 -14.50
C PHE A 38 1.28 -13.79 -13.95
N GLU A 39 0.10 -13.81 -14.56
CA GLU A 39 -0.97 -14.74 -14.19
C GLU A 39 -0.60 -16.20 -14.52
N GLU A 40 0.00 -16.45 -15.68
CA GLU A 40 0.52 -17.79 -16.04
C GLU A 40 1.57 -18.26 -15.03
N MET A 41 2.46 -17.38 -14.55
CA MET A 41 3.45 -17.67 -13.52
C MET A 41 2.82 -17.99 -12.17
N LEU A 42 1.85 -17.18 -11.72
CA LEU A 42 1.15 -17.41 -10.44
C LEU A 42 0.37 -18.71 -10.44
N GLU A 43 -0.33 -19.02 -11.53
CA GLU A 43 -1.11 -20.25 -11.68
C GLU A 43 -0.23 -21.51 -11.66
N LEU A 44 1.02 -21.41 -12.13
CA LEU A 44 1.98 -22.52 -12.06
C LEU A 44 2.57 -22.72 -10.66
N MET A 45 2.72 -21.64 -9.89
CA MET A 45 3.30 -21.70 -8.55
C MET A 45 2.26 -22.04 -7.47
N LYS A 46 0.97 -22.05 -7.80
CA LYS A 46 -0.09 -22.34 -6.85
C LYS A 46 0.01 -23.78 -6.34
N VAL A 47 -0.36 -23.97 -5.08
CA VAL A 47 -0.48 -25.28 -4.45
C VAL A 47 -1.96 -25.55 -4.18
N GLU A 48 -2.52 -26.58 -4.80
CA GLU A 48 -3.90 -27.00 -4.56
C GLU A 48 -3.95 -27.91 -3.31
N PHE A 49 -4.73 -27.53 -2.30
CA PHE A 49 -4.92 -28.34 -1.09
C PHE A 49 -5.98 -29.42 -1.29
N TRP A 50 -7.11 -29.03 -1.87
CA TRP A 50 -8.22 -29.94 -2.17
C TRP A 50 -9.05 -29.39 -3.32
N ARG A 51 -9.73 -30.30 -4.02
CA ARG A 51 -10.68 -29.99 -5.08
C ARG A 51 -11.89 -30.90 -4.95
N PHE A 52 -13.08 -30.31 -4.86
CA PHE A 52 -14.35 -31.01 -4.88
C PHE A 52 -15.20 -30.47 -6.03
N SER A 53 -15.32 -31.26 -7.10
CA SER A 53 -15.96 -30.85 -8.36
C SER A 53 -15.41 -29.50 -8.86
N ASP A 54 -16.22 -28.43 -8.74
CA ASP A 54 -15.92 -27.10 -9.26
C ASP A 54 -15.34 -26.17 -8.18
N MET A 55 -15.33 -26.59 -6.92
CA MET A 55 -14.74 -25.85 -5.81
C MET A 55 -13.29 -26.32 -5.60
N THR A 56 -12.35 -25.37 -5.61
CA THR A 56 -10.93 -25.62 -5.35
C THR A 56 -10.46 -24.74 -4.19
N CYS A 57 -9.63 -25.30 -3.33
CA CYS A 57 -8.86 -24.51 -2.37
C CYS A 57 -7.40 -24.56 -2.78
N SER A 58 -6.88 -23.40 -3.19
CA SER A 58 -5.50 -23.25 -3.65
C SER A 58 -4.82 -22.12 -2.88
N ALA A 59 -3.53 -22.28 -2.58
CA ALA A 59 -2.69 -21.23 -2.03
C ALA A 59 -1.66 -20.75 -3.04
N TYR A 60 -1.41 -19.45 -3.03
CA TYR A 60 -0.34 -18.81 -3.79
C TYR A 60 0.82 -18.48 -2.84
N PRO A 61 2.08 -18.72 -3.23
CA PRO A 61 3.23 -18.37 -2.40
C PRO A 61 3.39 -16.84 -2.31
N LEU A 62 3.51 -16.33 -1.09
CA LEU A 62 3.55 -14.89 -0.80
C LEU A 62 4.97 -14.30 -0.76
N ASN A 63 6.02 -15.13 -0.68
CA ASN A 63 7.40 -14.68 -0.36
C ASN A 63 7.95 -13.57 -1.27
N THR A 64 7.66 -13.62 -2.57
CA THR A 64 8.08 -12.61 -3.56
C THR A 64 6.93 -11.70 -4.01
N LEU A 65 5.69 -12.09 -3.68
CA LEU A 65 4.49 -11.36 -4.04
C LEU A 65 4.21 -10.21 -3.06
N ASP A 66 4.35 -10.49 -1.77
CA ASP A 66 4.01 -9.59 -0.68
C ASP A 66 5.20 -8.69 -0.25
N THR A 67 4.87 -7.56 0.37
CA THR A 67 5.81 -6.58 0.91
C THR A 67 6.52 -7.04 2.18
N ILE A 68 6.06 -8.13 2.81
CA ILE A 68 6.61 -8.67 4.06
C ILE A 68 7.16 -10.06 3.77
N GLN A 69 8.43 -10.27 4.11
CA GLN A 69 9.07 -11.58 4.03
C GLN A 69 8.75 -12.44 5.26
N PRO A 70 8.97 -13.77 5.19
CA PRO A 70 8.74 -14.68 6.33
C PRO A 70 9.55 -14.36 7.59
N ASP A 71 10.67 -13.65 7.44
CA ASP A 71 11.53 -13.15 8.51
C ASP A 71 10.97 -11.88 9.20
N GLY A 72 9.87 -11.32 8.68
CA GLY A 72 9.27 -10.07 9.14
C GLY A 72 9.95 -8.82 8.56
N SER A 73 10.95 -8.96 7.69
CA SER A 73 11.57 -7.85 7.00
C SER A 73 10.66 -7.31 5.88
N THR A 74 10.83 -6.05 5.52
CA THR A 74 10.07 -5.43 4.44
C THR A 74 10.84 -5.53 3.13
N ASN A 75 10.20 -6.11 2.11
CA ASN A 75 10.74 -6.20 0.76
C ASN A 75 10.14 -5.10 -0.13
N TYR A 76 10.92 -4.05 -0.36
CA TYR A 76 10.53 -2.94 -1.24
C TYR A 76 10.60 -3.30 -2.73
N ASP A 77 11.34 -4.36 -3.08
CA ASP A 77 11.42 -4.90 -4.44
C ASP A 77 10.37 -6.01 -4.69
N SER A 78 9.41 -6.17 -3.77
CA SER A 78 8.29 -7.10 -3.95
C SER A 78 7.47 -6.77 -5.18
N ALA A 79 6.85 -7.81 -5.74
CA ALA A 79 5.95 -7.68 -6.89
C ALA A 79 4.85 -6.65 -6.63
N LEU A 80 4.17 -6.72 -5.47
CA LEU A 80 3.10 -5.78 -5.11
C LEU A 80 3.60 -4.33 -5.07
N MET A 81 4.78 -4.08 -4.49
CA MET A 81 5.34 -2.72 -4.42
C MET A 81 5.71 -2.19 -5.82
N THR A 82 6.28 -3.05 -6.65
CA THR A 82 6.63 -2.71 -8.05
C THR A 82 5.39 -2.41 -8.88
N VAL A 83 4.32 -3.19 -8.69
CA VAL A 83 3.02 -2.98 -9.34
C VAL A 83 2.41 -1.63 -8.95
N ILE A 84 2.36 -1.33 -7.65
CA ILE A 84 1.70 -0.12 -7.12
C ILE A 84 2.49 1.15 -7.49
N ASN A 85 3.82 1.09 -7.48
CA ASN A 85 4.68 2.21 -7.86
C ASN A 85 4.79 2.39 -9.39
N GLY A 86 4.21 1.49 -10.18
CA GLY A 86 4.23 1.56 -11.63
C GLY A 86 3.30 2.66 -12.16
N ASN A 87 3.84 3.52 -13.03
CA ASN A 87 3.08 4.65 -13.61
C ASN A 87 2.43 4.33 -14.98
N THR A 88 2.55 3.10 -15.49
CA THR A 88 2.02 2.76 -16.82
C THR A 88 0.63 2.12 -16.73
N ALA A 89 -0.16 2.26 -17.80
CA ALA A 89 -1.49 1.64 -17.89
C ALA A 89 -1.44 0.10 -17.74
N GLU A 90 -0.34 -0.52 -18.17
CA GLU A 90 -0.12 -1.96 -18.01
C GLU A 90 -0.04 -2.38 -16.53
N HIS A 91 0.56 -1.54 -15.67
CA HIS A 91 0.58 -1.81 -14.22
C HIS A 91 -0.81 -1.70 -13.60
N LEU A 92 -1.65 -0.76 -14.09
CA LEU A 92 -3.04 -0.64 -13.62
C LEU A 92 -3.87 -1.89 -13.97
N ASP A 93 -3.73 -2.41 -15.18
CA ASP A 93 -4.40 -3.66 -15.58
C ASP A 93 -3.91 -4.87 -14.75
N MET A 94 -2.62 -4.87 -14.39
CA MET A 94 -2.03 -5.88 -13.52
C MET A 94 -2.56 -5.80 -12.07
N ILE A 95 -2.84 -4.61 -11.52
CA ILE A 95 -3.56 -4.46 -10.24
C ILE A 95 -4.95 -5.11 -10.32
N GLY A 96 -5.56 -5.11 -11.50
CA GLY A 96 -6.82 -5.77 -11.78
C GLY A 96 -6.78 -7.30 -11.78
N SER A 97 -5.61 -7.92 -11.55
CA SER A 97 -5.50 -9.38 -11.44
C SER A 97 -6.21 -9.90 -10.18
N GLU A 98 -6.93 -11.02 -10.29
CA GLU A 98 -7.76 -11.58 -9.22
C GLU A 98 -6.97 -11.80 -7.92
N VAL A 99 -5.74 -12.31 -8.03
CA VAL A 99 -4.89 -12.61 -6.87
C VAL A 99 -4.48 -11.31 -6.15
N ILE A 100 -4.05 -10.28 -6.89
CA ILE A 100 -3.64 -9.00 -6.33
C ILE A 100 -4.84 -8.27 -5.70
N GLN A 101 -5.99 -8.28 -6.37
CA GLN A 101 -7.21 -7.66 -5.84
C GLN A 101 -7.66 -8.29 -4.52
N ARG A 102 -7.67 -9.63 -4.42
CA ARG A 102 -8.00 -10.33 -3.17
C ARG A 102 -7.02 -9.98 -2.05
N LEU A 103 -5.73 -10.01 -2.35
CA LEU A 103 -4.68 -9.66 -1.39
C LEU A 103 -4.79 -8.21 -0.89
N LEU A 104 -5.09 -7.26 -1.79
CA LEU A 104 -5.35 -5.86 -1.44
C LEU A 104 -6.62 -5.70 -0.62
N ALA A 105 -7.70 -6.41 -0.95
CA ALA A 105 -8.95 -6.38 -0.21
C ALA A 105 -8.77 -6.87 1.24
N ASP A 106 -8.02 -7.96 1.42
CA ASP A 106 -7.71 -8.49 2.75
C ASP A 106 -6.86 -7.52 3.56
N LYS A 107 -5.82 -6.92 2.96
CA LYS A 107 -5.02 -5.86 3.58
C LYS A 107 -5.84 -4.63 3.93
N TRP A 108 -6.77 -4.24 3.05
CA TRP A 108 -7.64 -3.10 3.28
C TRP A 108 -8.52 -3.30 4.50
N LYS A 109 -9.17 -4.46 4.57
CA LYS A 109 -10.06 -4.85 5.66
C LYS A 109 -9.30 -5.01 6.99
N ALA A 110 -8.11 -5.59 6.97
CA ALA A 110 -7.34 -5.86 8.18
C ALA A 110 -6.66 -4.60 8.75
N PHE A 111 -6.00 -3.79 7.91
CA PHE A 111 -5.09 -2.74 8.36
C PHE A 111 -5.45 -1.35 7.86
N ALA A 112 -5.75 -1.21 6.57
CA ALA A 112 -5.82 0.12 5.95
C ALA A 112 -6.99 0.94 6.47
N MET A 113 -8.16 0.33 6.66
CA MET A 113 -9.36 1.05 7.13
C MET A 113 -9.15 1.69 8.51
N ARG A 114 -8.53 0.95 9.46
CA ARG A 114 -8.24 1.47 10.80
C ARG A 114 -7.26 2.64 10.74
N LYS A 115 -6.14 2.45 10.03
CA LYS A 115 -5.09 3.47 9.89
C LYS A 115 -5.58 4.73 9.16
N LEU A 116 -6.48 4.57 8.20
CA LEU A 116 -7.09 5.70 7.48
C LEU A 116 -8.00 6.51 8.42
N ILE A 117 -8.85 5.84 9.20
CA ILE A 117 -9.75 6.51 10.15
C ILE A 117 -8.95 7.26 11.22
N GLU A 118 -7.89 6.66 11.75
CA GLU A 118 -7.00 7.30 12.74
C GLU A 118 -6.36 8.58 12.17
N ARG A 119 -5.80 8.52 10.95
CA ARG A 119 -5.18 9.69 10.30
C ARG A 119 -6.21 10.75 9.93
N LEU A 120 -7.38 10.33 9.46
CA LEU A 120 -8.48 11.24 9.14
C LEU A 120 -8.96 11.98 10.40
N ALA A 121 -9.10 11.28 11.52
CA ALA A 121 -9.51 11.88 12.79
C ALA A 121 -8.49 12.93 13.28
N LEU A 122 -7.19 12.63 13.21
CA LEU A 122 -6.13 13.59 13.54
C LEU A 122 -6.16 14.82 12.62
N LEU A 123 -6.38 14.62 11.32
CA LEU A 123 -6.48 15.71 10.36
C LEU A 123 -7.70 16.61 10.61
N VAL A 124 -8.85 16.01 10.93
CA VAL A 124 -10.07 16.76 11.30
C VAL A 124 -9.85 17.56 12.58
N LEU A 125 -9.23 16.97 13.60
CA LEU A 125 -8.88 17.67 14.84
C LEU A 125 -7.96 18.86 14.55
N GLN A 126 -6.92 18.65 13.74
CA GLN A 126 -6.00 19.72 13.33
C GLN A 126 -6.72 20.86 12.60
N LEU A 127 -7.67 20.54 11.71
CA LEU A 127 -8.48 21.54 11.00
C LEU A 127 -9.39 22.32 11.95
N ILE A 128 -9.99 21.67 12.95
CA ILE A 128 -10.83 22.34 13.94
C ILE A 128 -9.98 23.30 14.80
N THR A 129 -8.84 22.84 15.31
CA THR A 129 -7.92 23.70 16.08
C THR A 129 -7.46 24.90 15.26
N LEU A 130 -7.09 24.68 13.99
CA LEU A 130 -6.68 25.76 13.09
C LEU A 130 -7.81 26.74 12.82
N SER A 131 -9.04 26.26 12.61
CA SER A 131 -10.23 27.10 12.46
C SER A 131 -10.45 27.97 13.69
N ILE A 132 -10.41 27.39 14.90
CA ILE A 132 -10.57 28.12 16.16
C ILE A 132 -9.50 29.22 16.28
N VAL A 133 -8.23 28.92 16.01
CA VAL A 133 -7.14 29.89 16.07
C VAL A 133 -7.38 31.06 15.11
N VAL A 134 -7.84 30.79 13.89
CA VAL A 134 -8.12 31.83 12.89
C VAL A 134 -9.29 32.72 13.31
N TYR A 135 -10.37 32.16 13.85
CA TYR A 135 -11.53 32.94 14.29
C TYR A 135 -11.28 33.72 15.59
N VAL A 136 -10.48 33.17 16.50
CA VAL A 136 -10.11 33.85 17.75
C VAL A 136 -9.08 34.97 17.50
N ARG A 137 -8.40 34.98 16.35
CA ARG A 137 -7.40 36.01 16.03
C ARG A 137 -8.07 37.40 15.92
N PRO A 138 -7.78 38.34 16.85
CA PRO A 138 -8.32 39.69 16.77
C PRO A 138 -7.73 40.44 15.57
N THR A 139 -8.58 41.17 14.85
CA THR A 139 -8.23 41.90 13.62
C THR A 139 -7.76 43.34 13.87
N GLU A 140 -7.83 43.82 15.10
CA GLU A 140 -7.46 45.18 15.47
C GLU A 140 -5.97 45.29 15.81
N THR A 141 -5.25 46.17 15.10
CA THR A 141 -3.82 46.41 15.30
C THR A 141 -3.50 46.97 16.69
N ALA A 142 -4.39 47.76 17.29
CA ALA A 142 -4.23 48.31 18.64
C ALA A 142 -4.26 47.23 19.76
N ARG A 143 -5.08 46.18 19.61
CA ARG A 143 -5.11 45.04 20.54
C ARG A 143 -3.90 44.11 20.36
N LEU A 144 -3.37 43.98 19.15
CA LEU A 144 -2.13 43.23 18.90
C LEU A 144 -0.90 43.84 19.60
N TYR A 145 -0.87 45.17 19.77
CA TYR A 145 0.16 45.89 20.53
C TYR A 145 -0.25 46.22 21.98
N MET A 146 -1.38 45.70 22.46
CA MET A 146 -1.86 45.83 23.85
C MET A 146 -1.93 47.28 24.35
N SER A 147 -2.39 48.23 23.52
CA SER A 147 -2.47 49.65 23.90
C SER A 147 -3.74 50.00 24.70
N ASP A 148 -4.87 49.34 24.42
CA ASP A 148 -6.16 49.50 25.14
C ASP A 148 -6.77 48.11 25.43
N PRO A 149 -6.44 47.49 26.58
CA PRO A 149 -6.88 46.12 26.88
C PRO A 149 -8.33 46.07 27.36
N GLN A 150 -9.11 45.14 26.79
CA GLN A 150 -10.46 44.77 27.27
C GLN A 150 -10.41 43.53 28.16
N TRP A 151 -11.47 43.32 28.97
CA TRP A 151 -11.58 42.19 29.91
C TRP A 151 -11.39 40.80 29.26
N ASP A 152 -11.76 40.63 27.99
CA ASP A 152 -11.60 39.35 27.27
C ASP A 152 -10.12 39.00 26.95
N ASP A 153 -9.22 39.99 26.88
CA ASP A 153 -7.78 39.75 26.63
C ASP A 153 -7.07 39.15 27.86
N TRP A 154 -7.56 39.43 29.06
CA TRP A 154 -7.03 38.85 30.30
C TRP A 154 -7.29 37.34 30.40
N VAL A 155 -8.44 36.86 29.90
CA VAL A 155 -8.76 35.42 29.83
C VAL A 155 -7.84 34.70 28.84
N SER A 156 -7.40 35.39 27.79
CA SER A 156 -6.42 34.93 26.81
C SER A 156 -5.00 34.89 27.38
N PHE A 157 -4.62 35.90 28.17
CA PHE A 157 -3.30 36.02 28.79
C PHE A 157 -3.08 35.01 29.92
N TRP A 158 -4.08 34.77 30.76
CA TRP A 158 -4.02 33.76 31.84
C TRP A 158 -3.99 32.33 31.31
N ARG A 159 -4.63 32.07 30.17
CA ARG A 159 -4.58 30.78 29.48
C ARG A 159 -3.25 30.51 28.76
N ASN A 160 -2.43 31.54 28.54
CA ASN A 160 -1.13 31.44 27.88
C ASN A 160 0.08 31.53 28.84
N ASN A 161 -0.12 31.82 30.14
CA ASN A 161 0.95 31.98 31.15
C ASN A 161 0.91 30.93 32.29
N LEU A 162 0.20 29.82 32.08
CA LEU A 162 0.18 28.65 32.96
C LEU A 162 0.51 27.41 32.11
#